data_AF-W4LSV7-F1
#
_entry.id   AF-W4LSV7-F1
#
_cell.length_a   1.000
_cell.length_b   1.000
_cell.length_c   1.000
_cell.angle_alpha   90.00
_cell.angle_beta   90.00
_cell.angle_gamma   90.00
#
_symmetry.space_group_name_H-M   'P 1'
#
loop_
_entity.id
_entity.type
_entity.pdbx_description
1 polymer ?
#
loop_
_entity_poly.entity_id
_entity_poly.type
_entity_poly.pdbx_seq_one_letter_code
_entity_poly.pdbx_strand_id
1 'polypeptide(L)'
;MYLLAQVLHKYDLSLDDERVTPENLDTLLDALQDHPLSIELVGPHLKAQRPEQIVADFHMLLEQFRGDAEVERNRSLLASLRFSTSRLSEQAQAALPWLGMFRGGVFEQVLLSVSEMEPGEWDGVRAELQATALVRVEPDIQIGDRPYLRFHPTLPNGIVASSMLSPSGAEGVEDRHCRPDSEEARQRFIEVYGALSRAIGHALRGSNARGGMEVLRREEANVRRAMRWAVQADQFDVTAAMGGTFGDYLERSARLRERDQWSAWLAEAATQVSFSSAAAMAETERAWSLFTQGHAAEAVERLEALIDRLRHTDTFDPAFQLARSRGYLGRVYYHTGVQRRQLQS
;
A
#
# COMPACT_ATOMS: atom_id res chain seq x y z
N MET A 1 27.69 19.04 13.91
CA MET A 1 27.07 19.98 14.88
C MET A 1 25.54 19.98 14.86
N TYR A 2 24.84 20.42 13.79
CA TYR A 2 23.36 20.47 13.79
C TYR A 2 22.67 19.09 13.85
N LEU A 3 23.15 18.14 13.04
CA LEU A 3 22.63 16.76 13.01
C LEU A 3 22.83 16.06 14.36
N LEU A 4 24.01 16.23 14.95
CA LEU A 4 24.39 15.68 16.26
C LEU A 4 23.44 16.14 17.37
N ALA A 5 23.14 17.44 17.43
CA ALA A 5 22.17 18.00 18.38
C ALA A 5 20.74 17.45 18.18
N GLN A 6 20.33 17.22 16.92
CA GLN A 6 19.04 16.60 16.62
C GLN A 6 18.97 15.14 17.07
N VAL A 7 20.03 14.36 16.88
CA VAL A 7 20.11 12.96 17.32
C VAL A 7 20.03 12.88 18.85
N LEU A 8 20.83 13.68 19.55
CA LEU A 8 20.83 13.73 21.01
C LEU A 8 19.44 14.07 21.56
N HIS A 9 18.80 15.11 21.00
CA HIS A 9 17.46 15.53 21.41
C HIS A 9 16.39 14.48 21.10
N LYS A 10 16.43 13.88 19.90
CA LYS A 10 15.41 12.92 19.43
C LYS A 10 15.42 11.62 20.24
N TYR A 11 16.60 11.17 20.68
CA TYR A 11 16.75 9.91 21.40
C TYR A 11 16.94 10.08 22.90
N ASP A 12 16.78 11.30 23.41
CA ASP A 12 16.91 11.65 24.83
C ASP A 12 18.28 11.24 25.40
N LEU A 13 19.34 11.56 24.65
CA LEU A 13 20.74 11.30 25.02
C LEU A 13 21.39 12.60 25.49
N SER A 14 22.16 12.53 26.58
CA SER A 14 22.96 13.66 27.07
C SER A 14 24.43 13.45 26.74
N LEU A 15 25.15 14.55 26.47
CA LEU A 15 26.63 14.55 26.44
C LEU A 15 27.25 14.34 27.82
N ASP A 16 26.44 14.38 28.89
CA ASP A 16 26.85 13.97 30.24
C ASP A 16 26.89 12.44 30.39
N ASP A 17 26.37 11.68 29.43
CA ASP A 17 26.54 10.23 29.37
C ASP A 17 27.95 9.92 28.87
N GLU A 18 28.81 9.38 29.74
CA GLU A 18 30.21 9.02 29.42
C GLU A 18 30.34 8.02 28.24
N ARG A 19 29.24 7.37 27.83
CA ARG A 19 29.20 6.49 26.65
C ARG A 19 29.10 7.26 25.33
N VAL A 20 28.67 8.52 25.36
CA VAL A 20 28.38 9.34 24.16
C VAL A 20 29.25 10.59 24.18
N THR A 21 30.30 10.59 23.36
CA THR A 21 31.18 11.75 23.16
C THR A 21 30.91 12.38 21.78
N PRO A 22 31.21 13.67 21.58
CA PRO A 22 31.10 14.27 20.25
C PRO A 22 31.89 13.49 19.19
N GLU A 23 33.08 13.01 19.54
CA GLU A 23 33.99 12.30 18.63
C GLU A 23 33.46 10.92 18.21
N ASN A 24 32.92 10.14 19.15
CA ASN A 24 32.39 8.82 18.81
C ASN A 24 31.05 8.90 18.06
N LEU A 25 30.29 9.96 18.30
CA LEU A 25 29.03 10.21 17.62
C LEU A 25 29.25 10.76 16.21
N ASP A 26 30.24 11.63 16.00
CA ASP A 26 30.67 12.05 14.65
C ASP A 26 31.16 10.83 13.83
N THR A 27 31.95 9.93 14.45
CA THR A 27 32.39 8.69 13.80
C THR A 27 31.21 7.80 13.37
N LEU A 28 30.16 7.71 14.21
CA LEU A 28 28.94 6.99 13.87
C LEU A 28 28.19 7.66 12.71
N LEU A 29 28.04 8.99 12.73
CA LEU A 29 27.37 9.73 11.67
C LEU A 29 28.09 9.60 10.32
N ASP A 30 29.43 9.64 10.33
CA ASP A 30 30.26 9.38 9.15
C ASP A 30 30.02 7.98 8.58
N ALA A 31 29.96 6.95 9.46
CA ALA A 31 29.66 5.57 9.04
C ALA A 31 28.26 5.46 8.40
N LEU A 32 27.28 6.20 8.93
CA LEU A 32 25.91 6.27 8.39
C LEU A 32 25.78 7.22 7.18
N GLN A 33 26.88 7.86 6.76
CA GLN A 33 26.91 8.88 5.70
C GLN A 33 25.90 10.02 5.92
N ASP A 34 25.67 10.41 7.18
CA ASP A 34 24.66 11.40 7.58
C ASP A 34 23.24 11.12 7.06
N HIS A 35 22.95 9.89 6.62
CA HIS A 35 21.70 9.61 5.93
C HIS A 35 20.54 9.57 6.93
N PRO A 36 19.52 10.46 6.81
CA PRO A 36 18.49 10.61 7.85
C PRO A 36 17.76 9.31 8.19
N LEU A 37 17.42 8.51 7.19
CA LEU A 37 16.74 7.22 7.40
C LEU A 37 17.64 6.16 8.06
N SER A 38 18.95 6.24 7.84
CA SER A 38 19.91 5.33 8.49
C SER A 38 20.07 5.69 9.97
N ILE A 39 20.12 6.99 10.27
CA ILE A 39 20.13 7.53 11.63
C ILE A 39 18.83 7.15 12.36
N GLU A 40 17.69 7.18 11.68
CA GLU A 40 16.41 6.78 12.28
C GLU A 40 16.40 5.33 12.80
N LEU A 41 17.01 4.42 12.04
CA LEU A 41 17.10 3.00 12.37
C LEU A 41 18.14 2.68 13.45
N VAL A 42 19.26 3.41 13.45
CA VAL A 42 20.37 3.15 14.38
C VAL A 42 20.20 3.88 15.71
N GLY A 43 19.63 5.08 15.67
CA GLY A 43 19.50 5.96 16.83
C GLY A 43 18.86 5.32 18.08
N PRO A 44 17.78 4.51 17.98
CA PRO A 44 17.20 3.86 19.15
C PRO A 44 18.17 2.94 19.91
N HIS A 45 19.15 2.35 19.21
CA HIS A 45 20.11 1.42 19.81
C HIS A 45 21.16 2.12 20.68
N LEU A 46 21.34 3.44 20.54
CA LEU A 46 22.26 4.25 21.36
C LEU A 46 21.91 4.26 22.85
N LYS A 47 20.66 3.92 23.21
CA LYS A 47 20.26 3.79 24.62
C LYS A 47 20.96 2.62 25.32
N ALA A 48 21.23 1.55 24.57
CA ALA A 48 21.76 0.28 25.09
C ALA A 48 23.21 0.00 24.66
N GLN A 49 23.69 0.58 23.57
CA GLN A 49 25.00 0.30 22.98
C GLN A 49 25.83 1.58 22.82
N ARG A 50 27.16 1.44 22.93
CA ARG A 50 28.06 2.56 22.69
C ARG A 50 28.23 2.81 21.18
N PRO A 51 28.41 4.07 20.72
CA PRO A 51 28.61 4.38 19.30
C PRO A 51 29.70 3.55 18.63
N GLU A 52 30.81 3.25 19.32
CA GLU A 52 31.92 2.47 18.76
C GLU A 52 31.54 1.00 18.50
N GLN A 53 30.71 0.42 19.39
CA GLN A 53 30.19 -0.95 19.21
C GLN A 53 29.26 -0.99 17.99
N ILE A 54 28.40 0.01 17.86
CA ILE A 54 27.50 0.15 16.72
C ILE A 54 28.31 0.29 15.43
N VAL A 55 29.33 1.15 15.39
CA VAL A 55 30.20 1.35 14.21
C VAL A 55 30.90 0.05 13.81
N ALA A 56 31.45 -0.69 14.78
CA ALA A 56 32.13 -1.95 14.51
C ALA A 56 31.19 -2.99 13.88
N ASP A 57 30.01 -3.20 14.48
CA ASP A 57 28.98 -4.09 13.96
C ASP A 57 28.48 -3.64 12.58
N PHE A 58 28.31 -2.32 12.40
CA PHE A 58 27.87 -1.72 11.15
C PHE A 58 28.87 -1.94 10.02
N HIS A 59 30.17 -1.78 10.29
CA HIS A 59 31.23 -2.05 9.31
C HIS A 59 31.20 -3.49 8.81
N MET A 60 30.96 -4.48 9.70
CA MET A 60 30.81 -5.88 9.25
C MET A 60 29.62 -6.07 8.32
N LEU A 61 28.50 -5.39 8.59
CA LEU A 61 27.31 -5.47 7.75
C LEU A 61 27.50 -4.77 6.41
N LEU A 62 28.19 -3.63 6.38
CA LEU A 62 28.55 -2.95 5.14
C LEU A 62 29.30 -3.91 4.21
N GLU A 63 30.25 -4.72 4.69
CA GLU A 63 31.01 -5.67 3.85
C GLU A 63 30.12 -6.70 3.12
N GLN A 64 28.92 -6.97 3.63
CA GLN A 64 27.98 -7.94 3.06
C GLN A 64 27.16 -7.38 1.89
N PHE A 65 27.23 -6.06 1.63
CA PHE A 65 26.46 -5.37 0.59
C PHE A 65 27.39 -4.74 -0.46
N ARG A 66 28.19 -5.57 -1.14
CA ARG A 66 29.15 -5.18 -2.20
C ARG A 66 28.85 -5.94 -3.51
N GLY A 67 29.21 -5.34 -4.66
CA GLY A 67 29.27 -6.04 -5.95
C GLY A 67 28.17 -5.69 -6.97
N ASP A 68 27.00 -5.22 -6.53
CA ASP A 68 25.96 -4.69 -7.40
C ASP A 68 25.87 -3.16 -7.22
N ALA A 69 25.83 -2.41 -8.31
CA ALA A 69 25.87 -0.94 -8.28
C ALA A 69 24.64 -0.31 -7.57
N GLU A 70 23.48 -0.96 -7.64
CA GLU A 70 22.26 -0.52 -6.95
C GLU A 70 22.31 -0.84 -5.45
N VAL A 71 22.89 -2.00 -5.10
CA VAL A 71 23.17 -2.39 -3.70
C VAL A 71 24.22 -1.49 -3.08
N GLU A 72 25.29 -1.17 -3.80
CA GLU A 72 26.36 -0.29 -3.33
C GLU A 72 25.86 1.14 -3.11
N ARG A 73 24.99 1.65 -3.99
CA ARG A 73 24.37 2.97 -3.82
C ARG A 73 23.53 3.07 -2.55
N ASN A 74 22.91 1.97 -2.13
CA ASN A 74 22.04 1.92 -0.94
C ASN A 74 22.70 1.20 0.25
N ARG A 75 24.02 0.98 0.21
CA ARG A 75 24.76 0.11 1.13
C ARG A 75 24.57 0.48 2.60
N SER A 76 24.77 1.76 2.95
CA SER A 76 24.60 2.24 4.32
C SER A 76 23.15 2.10 4.80
N LEU A 77 22.18 2.28 3.91
CA LEU A 77 20.76 2.13 4.23
C LEU A 77 20.37 0.68 4.50
N LEU A 78 20.84 -0.24 3.65
CA LEU A 78 20.66 -1.68 3.78
C LEU A 78 21.36 -2.23 5.03
N ALA A 79 22.57 -1.74 5.32
CA ALA A 79 23.29 -2.08 6.53
C ALA A 79 22.57 -1.57 7.79
N SER A 80 22.02 -0.36 7.80
CA SER A 80 21.28 0.18 8.96
C SER A 80 20.01 -0.61 9.22
N LEU A 81 19.33 -1.01 8.14
CA LEU A 81 18.15 -1.83 8.24
C LEU A 81 18.47 -3.23 8.75
N ARG A 82 19.50 -3.89 8.17
CA ARG A 82 19.95 -5.21 8.64
C ARG A 82 20.41 -5.16 10.10
N PHE A 83 21.09 -4.09 10.50
CA PHE A 83 21.50 -3.84 11.88
C PHE A 83 20.29 -3.80 12.82
N SER A 84 19.27 -3.04 12.44
CA SER A 84 18.06 -2.90 13.25
C SER A 84 17.27 -4.22 13.31
N THR A 85 17.05 -4.87 12.16
CA THR A 85 16.23 -6.09 12.07
C THR A 85 16.89 -7.32 12.68
N SER A 86 18.23 -7.46 12.64
CA SER A 86 18.92 -8.62 13.22
C SER A 86 18.88 -8.67 14.75
N ARG A 87 18.46 -7.57 15.39
CA ARG A 87 18.38 -7.42 16.85
C ARG A 87 16.95 -7.51 17.36
N LEU A 88 15.99 -7.74 16.47
CA LEU A 88 14.61 -8.01 16.84
C LEU A 88 14.48 -9.41 17.45
N SER A 89 13.48 -9.60 18.30
CA SER A 89 13.04 -10.91 18.77
C SER A 89 12.64 -11.81 17.60
N GLU A 90 12.64 -13.13 17.81
CA GLU A 90 12.22 -14.09 16.79
C GLU A 90 10.80 -13.82 16.29
N GLN A 91 9.88 -13.41 17.19
CA GLN A 91 8.51 -13.04 16.85
C GLN A 91 8.46 -11.79 15.97
N ALA A 92 9.23 -10.75 16.29
CA ALA A 92 9.27 -9.54 15.49
C ALA A 92 9.97 -9.76 14.14
N GLN A 93 11.00 -10.60 14.07
CA GLN A 93 11.62 -11.02 12.82
C GLN A 93 10.63 -11.80 11.94
N ALA A 94 9.84 -12.72 12.52
CA ALA A 94 8.82 -13.48 11.82
C ALA A 94 7.67 -12.60 11.28
N ALA A 95 7.45 -11.42 11.87
CA ALA A 95 6.45 -10.47 11.38
C ALA A 95 6.92 -9.61 10.19
N LEU A 96 8.22 -9.42 9.99
CA LEU A 96 8.75 -8.56 8.93
C LEU A 96 8.25 -8.95 7.52
N PRO A 97 8.22 -10.23 7.12
CA PRO A 97 7.72 -10.63 5.81
C PRO A 97 6.25 -10.22 5.57
N TRP A 98 5.41 -10.24 6.61
CA TRP A 98 4.02 -9.78 6.52
C TRP A 98 3.92 -8.28 6.28
N LEU A 99 4.78 -7.48 6.95
CA LEU A 99 4.87 -6.04 6.67
C LEU A 99 5.31 -5.77 5.22
N GLY A 100 6.15 -6.63 4.65
CA GLY A 100 6.59 -6.55 3.25
C GLY A 100 5.46 -6.63 2.22
N MET A 101 4.34 -7.25 2.58
CA MET A 101 3.16 -7.34 1.72
C MET A 101 2.48 -5.99 1.50
N PHE A 102 2.73 -4.98 2.34
CA PHE A 102 2.13 -3.66 2.22
C PHE A 102 3.12 -2.62 1.67
N ARG A 103 2.59 -1.48 1.24
CA ARG A 103 3.32 -0.35 0.65
C ARG A 103 3.11 0.89 1.50
N GLY A 104 4.19 1.35 2.14
CA GLY A 104 4.23 2.58 2.93
C GLY A 104 3.65 2.45 4.34
N GLY A 105 2.58 1.69 4.51
CA GLY A 105 1.97 1.42 5.81
C GLY A 105 0.67 0.64 5.67
N VAL A 106 0.01 0.39 6.79
CA VAL A 106 -1.24 -0.38 6.86
C VAL A 106 -2.01 -0.06 8.14
N PHE A 107 -3.34 -0.10 8.10
CA PHE A 107 -4.14 -0.18 9.32
C PHE A 107 -3.85 -1.49 10.05
N GLU A 108 -3.57 -1.41 11.35
CA GLU A 108 -3.18 -2.57 12.14
C GLU A 108 -4.24 -3.68 12.12
N GLN A 109 -5.53 -3.33 12.10
CA GLN A 109 -6.61 -4.31 11.92
C GLN A 109 -6.53 -5.05 10.58
N VAL A 110 -6.12 -4.38 9.50
CA VAL A 110 -5.96 -4.98 8.16
C VAL A 110 -4.76 -5.92 8.15
N LEU A 111 -3.65 -5.53 8.77
CA LEU A 111 -2.48 -6.39 8.93
C LEU A 111 -2.87 -7.70 9.63
N LEU A 112 -3.55 -7.62 10.77
CA LEU A 112 -3.97 -8.81 11.53
C LEU A 112 -4.92 -9.70 10.73
N SER A 113 -5.83 -9.12 9.94
CA SER A 113 -6.72 -9.90 9.08
C SER A 113 -5.99 -10.60 7.93
N VAL A 114 -4.85 -10.08 7.46
CA VAL A 114 -4.04 -10.71 6.40
C VAL A 114 -3.04 -11.72 6.97
N SER A 115 -2.39 -11.41 8.09
CA SER A 115 -1.37 -12.25 8.71
C SER A 115 -1.95 -13.34 9.60
N GLU A 116 -3.22 -13.21 10.03
CA GLU A 116 -3.88 -14.08 11.00
C GLU A 116 -3.15 -14.18 12.35
N MET A 117 -2.28 -13.21 12.65
CA MET A 117 -1.60 -13.13 13.94
C MET A 117 -2.61 -12.87 15.06
N GLU A 118 -2.34 -13.46 16.22
CA GLU A 118 -3.13 -13.20 17.42
C GLU A 118 -2.87 -11.74 17.89
N PRO A 119 -3.92 -10.95 18.20
CA PRO A 119 -3.75 -9.55 18.57
C PRO A 119 -2.84 -9.29 19.78
N GLY A 120 -2.89 -10.14 20.81
CA GLY A 120 -2.03 -10.06 21.99
C GLY A 120 -0.56 -10.36 21.71
N GLU A 121 -0.27 -11.37 20.88
CA GLU A 121 1.10 -11.65 20.38
C GLU A 121 1.63 -10.47 19.56
N TRP A 122 0.78 -9.90 18.70
CA TRP A 122 1.12 -8.75 17.88
C TRP A 122 1.42 -7.49 18.71
N ASP A 123 0.76 -7.28 19.86
CA ASP A 123 0.97 -6.09 20.68
C ASP A 123 2.42 -5.94 21.16
N GLY A 124 3.07 -7.06 21.53
CA GLY A 124 4.49 -7.10 21.89
C GLY A 124 5.39 -6.82 20.69
N VAL A 125 5.12 -7.47 19.56
CA VAL A 125 5.85 -7.26 18.30
C VAL A 125 5.76 -5.80 17.84
N ARG A 126 4.57 -5.20 17.85
CA ARG A 126 4.35 -3.79 17.49
C ARG A 126 5.18 -2.87 18.38
N ALA A 127 5.19 -3.09 19.69
CA ALA A 127 5.95 -2.27 20.62
C ALA A 127 7.45 -2.31 20.31
N GLU A 128 7.99 -3.48 19.97
CA GLU A 128 9.38 -3.67 19.58
C GLU A 128 9.72 -2.99 18.23
N LEU A 129 8.88 -3.19 17.22
CA LEU A 129 9.03 -2.54 15.91
C LEU A 129 8.96 -1.01 16.01
N GLN A 130 8.13 -0.49 16.93
CA GLN A 130 8.05 0.93 17.21
C GLN A 130 9.30 1.44 17.93
N ALA A 131 9.81 0.67 18.90
CA ALA A 131 11.02 1.02 19.64
C ALA A 131 12.25 1.09 18.72
N THR A 132 12.29 0.28 17.66
CA THR A 132 13.35 0.26 16.64
C THR A 132 13.10 1.23 15.48
N ALA A 133 12.06 2.07 15.55
CA ALA A 133 11.63 3.01 14.53
C ALA A 133 11.29 2.38 13.15
N LEU A 134 11.14 1.04 13.09
CA LEU A 134 10.71 0.33 11.88
C LEU A 134 9.24 0.65 11.55
N VAL A 135 8.41 0.88 12.57
CA VAL A 135 7.04 1.38 12.40
C VAL A 135 6.77 2.60 13.26
N ARG A 136 5.90 3.49 12.78
CA ARG A 136 5.35 4.61 13.54
C ARG A 136 3.83 4.44 13.64
N VAL A 137 3.31 4.55 14.85
CA VAL A 137 1.87 4.52 15.12
C VAL A 137 1.25 5.90 14.86
N GLU A 138 0.19 5.94 14.06
CA GLU A 138 -0.65 7.12 13.85
C GLU A 138 -2.03 6.89 14.48
N PRO A 139 -2.31 7.47 15.65
CA PRO A 139 -3.54 7.22 16.39
C PRO A 139 -4.75 8.01 15.89
N ASP A 140 -4.55 9.00 15.02
CA ASP A 140 -5.60 9.96 14.58
C ASP A 140 -6.77 9.30 13.84
N ILE A 141 -6.55 8.11 13.28
CA ILE A 141 -7.57 7.32 12.62
C ILE A 141 -7.39 5.84 12.96
N GLN A 142 -8.51 5.17 13.21
CA GLN A 142 -8.52 3.78 13.65
C GLN A 142 -9.58 2.97 12.89
N ILE A 143 -9.32 1.68 12.76
CA ILE A 143 -10.28 0.66 12.32
C ILE A 143 -10.30 -0.41 13.40
N GLY A 144 -11.46 -0.68 14.00
CA GLY A 144 -11.59 -1.68 15.07
C GLY A 144 -10.70 -1.36 16.28
N ASP A 145 -10.65 -0.10 16.70
CA ASP A 145 -9.80 0.40 17.80
C ASP A 145 -8.29 0.23 17.59
N ARG A 146 -7.88 -0.11 16.36
CA ARG A 146 -6.48 -0.30 15.97
C ARG A 146 -6.00 0.83 15.05
N PRO A 147 -4.84 1.44 15.32
CA PRO A 147 -4.34 2.61 14.59
C PRO A 147 -3.79 2.27 13.21
N TYR A 148 -3.39 3.31 12.47
CA TYR A 148 -2.58 3.13 11.27
C TYR A 148 -1.09 3.02 11.63
N LEU A 149 -0.39 2.09 10.98
CA LEU A 149 1.04 1.90 11.11
C LEU A 149 1.71 2.42 9.85
N ARG A 150 2.50 3.49 9.99
CA ARG A 150 3.40 3.95 8.92
C ARG A 150 4.72 3.20 9.02
N PHE A 151 5.16 2.63 7.91
CA PHE A 151 6.41 1.90 7.87
C PHE A 151 7.58 2.84 7.60
N HIS A 152 8.74 2.48 8.13
CA HIS A 152 9.98 3.12 7.74
C HIS A 152 10.22 2.90 6.23
N PRO A 153 10.56 3.93 5.44
CA PRO A 153 10.65 3.83 3.98
C PRO A 153 11.63 2.77 3.46
N THR A 154 12.56 2.33 4.30
CA THR A 154 13.59 1.35 3.94
C THR A 154 13.15 -0.09 4.12
N LEU A 155 12.09 -0.36 4.90
CA LEU A 155 11.61 -1.72 5.19
C LEU A 155 11.44 -2.59 3.93
N PRO A 156 10.85 -2.09 2.82
CA PRO A 156 10.76 -2.85 1.58
C PRO A 156 12.12 -3.33 1.04
N ASN A 157 13.18 -2.53 1.19
CA ASN A 157 14.52 -2.87 0.71
C ASN A 157 15.18 -3.96 1.56
N GLY A 158 14.93 -3.96 2.87
CA GLY A 158 15.49 -4.95 3.80
C GLY A 158 14.84 -6.32 3.73
N ILE A 159 13.56 -6.37 3.39
CA ILE A 159 12.85 -7.64 3.16
C ILE A 159 13.40 -8.30 1.88
N VAL A 160 13.58 -7.52 0.81
CA VAL A 160 14.20 -8.02 -0.43
C VAL A 160 15.65 -8.47 -0.18
N ALA A 161 16.44 -7.67 0.55
CA ALA A 161 17.81 -8.04 0.91
C ALA A 161 17.88 -9.32 1.76
N SER A 162 16.98 -9.48 2.74
CA SER A 162 16.94 -10.68 3.60
C SER A 162 16.59 -11.93 2.81
N SER A 163 15.68 -11.83 1.82
CA SER A 163 15.37 -12.95 0.91
C SER A 163 16.51 -13.29 -0.04
N MET A 164 17.34 -12.31 -0.46
CA MET A 164 18.51 -12.56 -1.30
C MET A 164 19.69 -13.21 -0.54
N LEU A 165 19.80 -12.95 0.75
CA LEU A 165 20.89 -13.43 1.61
C LEU A 165 20.62 -14.81 2.24
N SER A 166 19.40 -15.34 2.09
CA SER A 166 19.02 -16.71 2.47
C SER A 166 18.49 -17.48 1.25
N PRO A 167 19.35 -18.00 0.34
CA PRO A 167 18.92 -18.80 -0.80
C PRO A 167 18.48 -20.23 -0.42
N SER A 168 18.66 -20.65 0.83
CA SER A 168 18.20 -21.95 1.29
C SER A 168 16.74 -21.88 1.69
N GLY A 169 15.87 -22.37 0.82
CA GLY A 169 14.56 -22.83 1.24
C GLY A 169 14.74 -23.74 2.45
N ALA A 170 14.27 -23.29 3.61
CA ALA A 170 14.09 -24.16 4.75
C ALA A 170 12.97 -25.14 4.41
N GLU A 171 13.36 -26.23 3.74
CA GLU A 171 12.63 -27.49 3.79
C GLU A 171 12.77 -28.01 5.23
N GLY A 172 11.63 -28.19 5.91
CA GLY A 172 11.60 -28.86 7.21
C GLY A 172 11.24 -27.97 8.41
N VAL A 173 10.11 -27.24 8.34
CA VAL A 173 9.25 -27.03 9.50
C VAL A 173 7.82 -27.24 9.02
N GLU A 174 7.10 -28.18 9.63
CA GLU A 174 5.70 -28.48 9.28
C GLU A 174 4.85 -27.21 9.39
N ASP A 175 4.33 -26.79 8.24
CA ASP A 175 3.84 -25.45 7.93
C ASP A 175 2.45 -25.21 8.55
N ARG A 176 2.43 -24.66 9.77
CA ARG A 176 1.19 -24.18 10.42
C ARG A 176 0.93 -22.68 10.23
N HIS A 177 1.82 -21.97 9.53
CA HIS A 177 1.71 -20.53 9.32
C HIS A 177 1.89 -20.23 7.83
N CYS A 178 0.88 -19.68 7.17
CA CYS A 178 0.96 -19.27 5.77
C CYS A 178 2.22 -18.43 5.53
N ARG A 179 2.99 -18.74 4.48
CA ARG A 179 4.09 -17.87 4.05
C ARG A 179 3.49 -16.62 3.38
N PRO A 180 3.93 -15.39 3.68
CA PRO A 180 3.38 -14.18 3.05
C PRO A 180 3.59 -14.11 1.52
N ASP A 181 4.52 -14.90 0.97
CA ASP A 181 4.70 -15.07 -0.48
C ASP A 181 3.82 -16.15 -1.11
N SER A 182 3.01 -16.87 -0.31
CA SER A 182 2.14 -17.94 -0.79
C SER A 182 0.92 -17.40 -1.53
N GLU A 183 0.33 -18.24 -2.39
CA GLU A 183 -0.87 -17.88 -3.13
C GLU A 183 -2.07 -17.69 -2.18
N GLU A 184 -2.12 -18.44 -1.08
CA GLU A 184 -3.13 -18.30 -0.03
C GLU A 184 -3.03 -16.93 0.66
N ALA A 185 -1.81 -16.47 0.98
CA ALA A 185 -1.61 -15.15 1.58
C ALA A 185 -2.02 -14.02 0.62
N ARG A 186 -1.72 -14.16 -0.68
CA ARG A 186 -2.19 -13.22 -1.72
C ARG A 186 -3.70 -13.23 -1.85
N GLN A 187 -4.32 -14.40 -1.83
CA GLN A 187 -5.77 -14.55 -1.88
C GLN A 187 -6.43 -13.86 -0.67
N ARG A 188 -5.91 -14.10 0.53
CA ARG A 188 -6.41 -13.42 1.75
C ARG A 188 -6.25 -11.91 1.66
N PHE A 189 -5.13 -11.43 1.14
CA PHE A 189 -4.92 -10.00 0.89
C PHE A 189 -5.99 -9.42 -0.04
N ILE A 190 -6.30 -10.09 -1.14
CA ILE A 190 -7.36 -9.69 -2.08
C ILE A 190 -8.72 -9.62 -1.35
N GLU A 191 -9.06 -10.65 -0.57
CA GLU A 191 -10.34 -10.74 0.14
C GLU A 191 -10.50 -9.64 1.19
N VAL A 192 -9.47 -9.40 2.00
CA VAL A 192 -9.46 -8.34 3.03
C VAL A 192 -9.60 -6.97 2.38
N TYR A 193 -8.87 -6.67 1.31
CA TYR A 193 -9.00 -5.38 0.61
C TYR A 193 -10.32 -5.26 -0.17
N GLY A 194 -10.90 -6.36 -0.64
CA GLY A 194 -12.24 -6.40 -1.20
C GLY A 194 -13.30 -6.05 -0.15
N ALA A 195 -13.20 -6.61 1.06
CA ALA A 195 -14.08 -6.29 2.19
C ALA A 195 -13.89 -4.83 2.65
N LEU A 196 -12.65 -4.37 2.78
CA LEU A 196 -12.33 -2.99 3.14
C LEU A 196 -12.89 -2.00 2.11
N SER A 197 -12.71 -2.26 0.81
CA SER A 197 -13.25 -1.43 -0.25
C SER A 197 -14.78 -1.37 -0.20
N ARG A 198 -15.47 -2.48 0.07
CA ARG A 198 -16.93 -2.46 0.28
C ARG A 198 -17.30 -1.58 1.47
N ALA A 199 -16.63 -1.70 2.61
CA ALA A 199 -16.91 -0.87 3.79
C ALA A 199 -16.68 0.62 3.50
N ILE A 200 -15.59 0.96 2.81
CA ILE A 200 -15.30 2.34 2.36
C ILE A 200 -16.40 2.82 1.41
N GLY A 201 -16.83 2.02 0.44
CA GLY A 201 -17.91 2.37 -0.49
C GLY A 201 -19.22 2.72 0.22
N HIS A 202 -19.57 1.99 1.30
CA HIS A 202 -20.71 2.35 2.16
C HIS A 202 -20.47 3.67 2.89
N ALA A 203 -19.26 3.88 3.45
CA ALA A 203 -18.91 5.12 4.14
C ALA A 203 -18.97 6.34 3.22
N LEU A 204 -18.47 6.24 1.98
CA LEU A 204 -18.49 7.33 0.98
C LEU A 204 -19.92 7.74 0.57
N ARG A 205 -20.88 6.82 0.63
CA ARG A 205 -22.30 7.07 0.30
C ARG A 205 -23.14 7.42 1.53
N GLY A 206 -22.62 7.19 2.74
CA GLY A 206 -23.29 7.46 4.01
C GLY A 206 -22.84 8.75 4.68
N SER A 207 -23.05 8.80 6.00
CA SER A 207 -22.72 9.96 6.85
C SER A 207 -21.22 10.10 7.16
N ASN A 208 -20.40 9.07 6.92
CA ASN A 208 -18.97 9.06 7.24
C ASN A 208 -18.06 9.09 6.00
N ALA A 209 -18.40 9.92 5.01
CA ALA A 209 -17.60 10.02 3.79
C ALA A 209 -16.16 10.47 4.09
N ARG A 210 -15.96 11.39 5.04
CA ARG A 210 -14.62 11.86 5.44
C ARG A 210 -13.75 10.73 5.98
N GLY A 211 -14.29 9.87 6.85
CA GLY A 211 -13.58 8.70 7.37
C GLY A 211 -13.20 7.73 6.25
N GLY A 212 -14.13 7.42 5.35
CA GLY A 212 -13.87 6.57 4.19
C GLY A 212 -12.76 7.12 3.27
N MET A 213 -12.76 8.44 3.02
CA MET A 213 -11.70 9.10 2.24
C MET A 213 -10.34 8.98 2.93
N GLU A 214 -10.29 9.14 4.25
CA GLU A 214 -9.03 9.15 5.00
C GLU A 214 -8.42 7.76 5.17
N VAL A 215 -9.27 6.71 5.29
CA VAL A 215 -8.83 5.31 5.22
C VAL A 215 -8.22 5.04 3.84
N LEU A 216 -8.95 5.34 2.77
CA LEU A 216 -8.50 5.01 1.42
C LEU A 216 -7.26 5.80 1.01
N ARG A 217 -7.10 7.04 1.48
CA ARG A 217 -5.88 7.84 1.27
C ARG A 217 -4.63 7.13 1.80
N ARG A 218 -4.74 6.43 2.93
CA ARG A 218 -3.63 5.69 3.55
C ARG A 218 -3.41 4.31 2.93
N GLU A 219 -4.48 3.70 2.45
CA GLU A 219 -4.49 2.35 1.91
C GLU A 219 -4.41 2.29 0.37
N GLU A 220 -4.36 3.43 -0.32
CA GLU A 220 -4.42 3.52 -1.78
C GLU A 220 -3.39 2.61 -2.46
N ALA A 221 -2.14 2.63 -1.99
CA ALA A 221 -1.08 1.81 -2.58
C ALA A 221 -1.36 0.30 -2.42
N ASN A 222 -1.97 -0.09 -1.31
CA ASN A 222 -2.30 -1.47 -1.02
C ASN A 222 -3.56 -1.93 -1.76
N VAL A 223 -4.59 -1.08 -1.86
CA VAL A 223 -5.79 -1.32 -2.68
C VAL A 223 -5.39 -1.53 -4.15
N ARG A 224 -4.51 -0.69 -4.69
CA ARG A 224 -3.96 -0.85 -6.05
C ARG A 224 -3.16 -2.15 -6.23
N ARG A 225 -2.48 -2.62 -5.18
CA ARG A 225 -1.80 -3.92 -5.19
C ARG A 225 -2.81 -5.07 -5.17
N ALA A 226 -3.80 -5.02 -4.29
CA ALA A 226 -4.87 -6.03 -4.22
C ALA A 226 -5.58 -6.19 -5.57
N MET A 227 -5.91 -5.09 -6.24
CA MET A 227 -6.54 -5.14 -7.56
C MET A 227 -5.65 -5.75 -8.64
N ARG A 228 -4.34 -5.45 -8.64
CA ARG A 228 -3.40 -6.09 -9.58
C ARG A 228 -3.28 -7.60 -9.35
N TRP A 229 -3.20 -8.02 -8.08
CA TRP A 229 -3.19 -9.44 -7.74
C TRP A 229 -4.52 -10.12 -8.07
N ALA A 230 -5.65 -9.46 -7.84
CA ALA A 230 -6.96 -9.98 -8.22
C ALA A 230 -7.10 -10.18 -9.74
N VAL A 231 -6.58 -9.27 -10.57
CA VAL A 231 -6.51 -9.48 -12.02
C VAL A 231 -5.62 -10.66 -12.39
N GLN A 232 -4.46 -10.81 -11.75
CA GLN A 232 -3.54 -11.94 -11.99
C GLN A 232 -4.13 -13.28 -11.57
N ALA A 233 -5.04 -13.28 -10.59
CA ALA A 233 -5.75 -14.46 -10.10
C ALA A 233 -7.13 -14.66 -10.77
N ASP A 234 -7.35 -14.04 -11.94
CA ASP A 234 -8.61 -14.09 -12.72
C ASP A 234 -9.88 -13.69 -11.95
N GLN A 235 -9.74 -12.89 -10.88
CA GLN A 235 -10.81 -12.37 -10.03
C GLN A 235 -11.24 -10.96 -10.46
N PHE A 236 -11.71 -10.85 -11.70
CA PHE A 236 -12.11 -9.55 -12.25
C PHE A 236 -13.32 -8.94 -11.54
N ASP A 237 -14.27 -9.74 -11.07
CA ASP A 237 -15.44 -9.23 -10.33
C ASP A 237 -15.03 -8.48 -9.05
N VAL A 238 -14.05 -9.02 -8.31
CA VAL A 238 -13.48 -8.38 -7.11
C VAL A 238 -12.75 -7.10 -7.51
N THR A 239 -11.96 -7.15 -8.59
CA THR A 239 -11.25 -5.99 -9.13
C THR A 239 -12.20 -4.86 -9.50
N ALA A 240 -13.29 -5.15 -10.21
CA ALA A 240 -14.27 -4.16 -10.63
C ALA A 240 -15.02 -3.53 -9.44
N ALA A 241 -15.36 -4.32 -8.42
CA ALA A 241 -16.00 -3.83 -7.21
C ALA A 241 -15.09 -2.88 -6.40
N MET A 242 -13.83 -3.27 -6.19
CA MET A 242 -12.82 -2.38 -5.58
C MET A 242 -12.60 -1.14 -6.44
N GLY A 243 -12.51 -1.32 -7.76
CA GLY A 243 -12.24 -0.27 -8.72
C GLY A 243 -13.33 0.80 -8.82
N GLY A 244 -14.60 0.43 -8.65
CA GLY A 244 -15.69 1.39 -8.55
C GLY A 244 -15.56 2.28 -7.31
N THR A 245 -15.26 1.68 -6.15
CA THR A 245 -15.02 2.44 -4.90
C THR A 245 -13.80 3.37 -5.04
N PHE A 246 -12.74 2.87 -5.67
CA PHE A 246 -11.54 3.65 -5.91
C PHE A 246 -11.77 4.82 -6.88
N GLY A 247 -12.57 4.60 -7.93
CA GLY A 247 -13.02 5.66 -8.84
C GLY A 247 -13.82 6.74 -8.13
N ASP A 248 -14.79 6.37 -7.29
CA ASP A 248 -15.58 7.30 -6.47
C ASP A 248 -14.66 8.17 -5.57
N TYR A 249 -13.62 7.57 -5.00
CA TYR A 249 -12.63 8.29 -4.19
C TYR A 249 -11.78 9.27 -5.00
N LEU A 250 -11.29 8.86 -6.17
CA LEU A 250 -10.49 9.75 -7.03
C LEU A 250 -11.32 10.94 -7.53
N GLU A 251 -12.60 10.72 -7.84
CA GLU A 251 -13.52 11.81 -8.20
C GLU A 251 -13.72 12.79 -7.05
N ARG A 252 -14.02 12.29 -5.85
CA ARG A 252 -14.24 13.12 -4.64
C ARG A 252 -12.99 13.85 -4.15
N SER A 253 -11.81 13.34 -4.48
CA SER A 253 -10.53 14.00 -4.20
C SER A 253 -10.06 14.93 -5.34
N ALA A 254 -10.91 15.20 -6.33
CA ALA A 254 -10.60 16.03 -7.50
C ALA A 254 -9.42 15.53 -8.36
N ARG A 255 -9.06 14.24 -8.24
CA ARG A 255 -7.98 13.59 -9.00
C ARG A 255 -8.50 12.99 -10.30
N LEU A 256 -9.18 13.81 -11.10
CA LEU A 256 -9.91 13.36 -12.30
C LEU A 256 -9.00 12.69 -13.35
N ARG A 257 -7.78 13.20 -13.55
CA ARG A 257 -6.81 12.57 -14.47
C ARG A 257 -6.47 11.14 -14.05
N GLU A 258 -6.29 10.92 -12.75
CA GLU A 258 -5.96 9.60 -12.23
C GLU A 258 -7.17 8.67 -12.25
N ARG A 259 -8.38 9.20 -12.00
CA ARG A 259 -9.63 8.47 -12.19
C ARG A 259 -9.77 8.02 -13.65
N ASP A 260 -9.44 8.88 -14.61
CA ASP A 260 -9.58 8.56 -16.03
C ASP A 260 -8.57 7.50 -16.49
N GLN A 261 -7.31 7.61 -16.06
CA GLN A 261 -6.30 6.56 -16.27
C GLN A 261 -6.73 5.24 -15.61
N TRP A 262 -7.33 5.32 -14.43
CA TRP A 262 -7.84 4.18 -13.70
C TRP A 262 -9.00 3.49 -14.43
N SER A 263 -10.01 4.24 -14.88
CA SER A 263 -11.13 3.71 -15.65
C SER A 263 -10.69 3.11 -16.99
N ALA A 264 -9.67 3.68 -17.63
CA ALA A 264 -9.07 3.11 -18.84
C ALA A 264 -8.41 1.75 -18.55
N TRP A 265 -7.59 1.66 -17.51
CA TRP A 265 -6.96 0.41 -17.10
C TRP A 265 -7.97 -0.68 -16.75
N LEU A 266 -9.03 -0.36 -16.00
CA LEU A 266 -10.10 -1.31 -15.67
C LEU A 266 -10.82 -1.84 -16.91
N ALA A 267 -11.12 -0.97 -17.87
CA ALA A 267 -11.77 -1.38 -19.11
C ALA A 267 -10.86 -2.23 -19.98
N GLU A 268 -9.54 -1.96 -20.01
CA GLU A 268 -8.57 -2.80 -20.69
C GLU A 268 -8.49 -4.19 -20.03
N ALA A 269 -8.39 -4.27 -18.71
CA ALA A 269 -8.42 -5.53 -17.99
C ALA A 269 -9.73 -6.32 -18.24
N ALA A 270 -10.87 -5.63 -18.38
CA ALA A 270 -12.15 -6.26 -18.73
C ALA A 270 -12.15 -6.95 -20.10
N THR A 271 -11.30 -6.52 -21.04
CA THR A 271 -11.20 -7.15 -22.37
C THR A 271 -10.51 -8.52 -22.33
N GLN A 272 -9.77 -8.80 -21.27
CA GLN A 272 -9.02 -10.04 -21.10
C GLN A 272 -9.84 -11.15 -20.44
N VAL A 273 -11.07 -10.84 -19.99
CA VAL A 273 -11.98 -11.79 -19.35
C VAL A 273 -13.23 -12.00 -20.18
N SER A 274 -13.94 -13.10 -19.91
CA SER A 274 -15.26 -13.36 -20.47
C SER A 274 -16.25 -12.26 -20.10
N PHE A 275 -17.21 -12.00 -20.99
CA PHE A 275 -18.18 -10.93 -20.79
C PHE A 275 -19.08 -11.20 -19.58
N SER A 276 -18.84 -10.46 -18.51
CA SER A 276 -19.56 -10.55 -17.25
C SER A 276 -20.25 -9.23 -16.89
N SER A 277 -21.09 -9.28 -15.85
CA SER A 277 -21.70 -8.08 -15.27
C SER A 277 -20.65 -7.05 -14.82
N ALA A 278 -19.51 -7.51 -14.29
CA ALA A 278 -18.41 -6.63 -13.91
C ALA A 278 -17.71 -6.00 -15.12
N ALA A 279 -17.49 -6.76 -16.19
CA ALA A 279 -16.92 -6.23 -17.43
C ALA A 279 -17.81 -5.13 -18.03
N ALA A 280 -19.13 -5.36 -18.08
CA ALA A 280 -20.11 -4.35 -18.50
C ALA A 280 -20.09 -3.09 -17.61
N MET A 281 -19.93 -3.25 -16.30
CA MET A 281 -19.78 -2.12 -15.38
C MET A 281 -18.52 -1.32 -15.67
N ALA A 282 -17.38 -1.97 -15.90
CA ALA A 282 -16.13 -1.30 -16.24
C ALA A 282 -16.23 -0.53 -17.57
N GLU A 283 -16.88 -1.10 -18.58
CA GLU A 283 -17.16 -0.42 -19.86
C GLU A 283 -18.07 0.82 -19.67
N THR A 284 -19.09 0.73 -18.81
CA THR A 284 -19.96 1.87 -18.47
C THR A 284 -19.18 3.01 -17.82
N GLU A 285 -18.34 2.70 -16.83
CA GLU A 285 -17.51 3.71 -16.16
C GLU A 285 -16.51 4.36 -17.11
N ARG A 286 -15.93 3.57 -18.03
CA ARG A 286 -15.04 4.11 -19.06
C ARG A 286 -15.76 5.08 -19.99
N ALA A 287 -16.98 4.78 -20.40
CA ALA A 287 -17.77 5.68 -21.23
C ALA A 287 -18.11 6.98 -20.49
N TRP A 288 -18.44 6.91 -19.20
CA TRP A 288 -18.63 8.11 -18.38
C TRP A 288 -17.37 8.95 -18.29
N SER A 289 -16.22 8.31 -18.03
CA SER A 289 -14.92 8.99 -17.99
C SER A 289 -14.64 9.71 -19.33
N LEU A 290 -14.85 9.07 -20.48
CA LEU A 290 -14.74 9.70 -21.81
C LEU A 290 -15.60 10.95 -21.94
N PHE A 291 -16.87 10.85 -21.54
CA PHE A 291 -17.78 11.98 -21.58
C PHE A 291 -17.26 13.16 -20.74
N THR A 292 -16.81 12.91 -19.51
CA THR A 292 -16.27 13.97 -18.64
C THR A 292 -14.98 14.59 -19.15
N GLN A 293 -14.26 13.92 -20.05
CA GLN A 293 -13.08 14.43 -20.75
C GLN A 293 -13.44 15.23 -22.02
N GLY A 294 -14.72 15.34 -22.38
CA GLY A 294 -15.20 16.04 -23.57
C GLY A 294 -15.38 15.14 -24.80
N HIS A 295 -15.12 13.84 -24.69
CA HIS A 295 -15.29 12.86 -25.77
C HIS A 295 -16.72 12.31 -25.79
N ALA A 296 -17.71 13.22 -25.90
CA ALA A 296 -19.12 12.86 -25.77
C ALA A 296 -19.61 11.91 -26.88
N ALA A 297 -19.15 12.08 -28.11
CA ALA A 297 -19.52 11.20 -29.22
C ALA A 297 -19.05 9.76 -29.01
N GLU A 298 -17.78 9.59 -28.59
CA GLU A 298 -17.19 8.28 -28.29
C GLU A 298 -17.87 7.61 -27.09
N ALA A 299 -18.25 8.41 -26.07
CA ALA A 299 -18.99 7.90 -24.92
C ALA A 299 -20.38 7.36 -25.32
N VAL A 300 -21.10 8.06 -26.21
CA VAL A 300 -22.39 7.60 -26.75
C VAL A 300 -22.21 6.31 -27.53
N GLU A 301 -21.27 6.27 -28.47
CA GLU A 301 -21.00 5.08 -29.30
C GLU A 301 -20.72 3.85 -28.42
N ARG A 302 -19.86 4.00 -27.41
CA ARG A 302 -19.55 2.92 -26.47
C ARG A 302 -20.76 2.46 -25.64
N LEU A 303 -21.58 3.39 -25.15
CA LEU A 303 -22.78 3.04 -24.38
C LEU A 303 -23.83 2.36 -25.26
N GLU A 304 -24.01 2.79 -26.50
CA GLU A 304 -24.94 2.17 -27.45
C GLU A 304 -24.49 0.75 -27.82
N ALA A 305 -23.20 0.56 -28.12
CA ALA A 305 -22.62 -0.75 -28.37
C ALA A 305 -22.76 -1.69 -27.15
N LEU A 306 -22.49 -1.19 -25.94
CA LEU A 306 -22.66 -1.95 -24.71
C LEU A 306 -24.13 -2.33 -24.47
N ILE A 307 -25.07 -1.39 -24.66
CA ILE A 307 -26.50 -1.65 -24.52
C ILE A 307 -26.96 -2.72 -25.52
N ASP A 308 -26.47 -2.68 -26.76
CA ASP A 308 -26.80 -3.69 -27.76
C ASP A 308 -26.26 -5.07 -27.36
N ARG A 309 -25.00 -5.14 -26.94
CA ARG A 309 -24.39 -6.38 -26.41
C ARG A 309 -25.17 -6.93 -25.21
N LEU A 310 -25.56 -6.08 -24.27
CA LEU A 310 -26.35 -6.46 -23.08
C LEU A 310 -27.75 -6.99 -23.41
N ARG A 311 -28.36 -6.56 -24.53
CA ARG A 311 -29.67 -7.09 -24.95
C ARG A 311 -29.60 -8.52 -25.48
N HIS A 312 -28.44 -8.93 -25.96
CA HIS A 312 -28.24 -10.22 -26.63
C HIS A 312 -27.41 -11.20 -25.79
N THR A 313 -26.95 -10.79 -24.61
CA THR A 313 -26.15 -11.66 -23.74
C THR A 313 -27.02 -12.64 -22.97
N ASP A 314 -26.55 -13.87 -22.85
CA ASP A 314 -27.10 -14.95 -22.02
C ASP A 314 -26.13 -15.37 -20.90
N THR A 315 -24.96 -14.74 -20.82
CA THR A 315 -23.90 -15.07 -19.85
C THR A 315 -24.22 -14.69 -18.41
N PHE A 316 -25.13 -13.73 -18.19
CA PHE A 316 -25.64 -13.29 -16.88
C PHE A 316 -26.97 -12.54 -17.06
N ASP A 317 -27.69 -12.25 -15.96
CA ASP A 317 -28.89 -11.39 -16.01
C ASP A 317 -28.51 -9.92 -16.32
N PRO A 318 -28.83 -9.39 -17.52
CA PRO A 318 -28.36 -8.09 -17.94
C PRO A 318 -29.20 -6.93 -17.39
N ALA A 319 -30.33 -7.18 -16.70
CA ALA A 319 -31.32 -6.16 -16.39
C ALA A 319 -30.73 -4.94 -15.67
N PHE A 320 -29.89 -5.17 -14.65
CA PHE A 320 -29.24 -4.10 -13.90
C PHE A 320 -28.23 -3.31 -14.75
N GLN A 321 -27.36 -4.00 -15.50
CA GLN A 321 -26.35 -3.33 -16.33
C GLN A 321 -26.98 -2.57 -17.50
N LEU A 322 -28.07 -3.10 -18.05
CA LEU A 322 -28.85 -2.43 -19.09
C LEU A 322 -29.50 -1.15 -18.58
N ALA A 323 -30.12 -1.20 -17.39
CA ALA A 323 -30.70 -0.03 -16.75
C ALA A 323 -29.63 1.03 -16.43
N ARG A 324 -28.48 0.61 -15.88
CA ARG A 324 -27.35 1.48 -15.59
C ARG A 324 -26.81 2.15 -16.85
N SER A 325 -26.48 1.38 -17.88
CA SER A 325 -25.92 1.88 -19.14
C SER A 325 -26.86 2.89 -19.83
N ARG A 326 -28.17 2.59 -19.84
CA ARG A 326 -29.20 3.53 -20.35
C ARG A 326 -29.26 4.81 -19.52
N GLY A 327 -29.16 4.71 -18.19
CA GLY A 327 -29.12 5.86 -17.30
C GLY A 327 -27.94 6.79 -17.61
N TYR A 328 -26.74 6.23 -17.82
CA TYR A 328 -25.56 7.00 -18.21
C TYR A 328 -25.72 7.61 -19.61
N LEU A 329 -26.25 6.86 -20.58
CA LEU A 329 -26.52 7.38 -21.92
C LEU A 329 -27.48 8.58 -21.88
N GLY A 330 -28.55 8.48 -21.09
CA GLY A 330 -29.49 9.57 -20.86
C GLY A 330 -28.82 10.81 -20.25
N ARG A 331 -27.91 10.63 -19.28
CA ARG A 331 -27.13 11.73 -18.68
C ARG A 331 -26.24 12.42 -19.71
N VAL A 332 -25.55 11.66 -20.57
CA VAL A 332 -24.72 12.21 -21.65
C VAL A 332 -25.55 13.07 -22.60
N TYR A 333 -26.72 12.56 -23.03
CA TYR A 333 -27.63 13.32 -23.89
C TYR A 333 -28.17 14.59 -23.21
N TYR A 334 -28.52 14.52 -21.92
CA TYR A 334 -28.96 15.67 -21.16
C TYR A 334 -27.91 16.80 -21.14
N HIS A 335 -26.67 16.48 -20.78
CA HIS A 335 -25.61 17.48 -20.66
C HIS A 335 -25.16 18.06 -22.01
N THR A 336 -25.03 17.24 -23.04
CA THR A 336 -24.69 17.71 -24.40
C THR A 336 -25.79 18.58 -24.99
N GLY A 337 -27.06 18.26 -24.74
CA GLY A 337 -28.21 19.08 -25.13
C GLY A 337 -28.23 20.46 -24.45
N VAL A 338 -27.84 20.54 -23.17
CA VAL A 338 -27.71 21.81 -22.44
C VAL A 338 -26.56 22.66 -22.99
N GLN A 339 -25.40 22.07 -23.26
CA GLN A 339 -24.24 22.78 -23.82
C GLN A 339 -24.56 23.40 -25.20
N ARG A 340 -25.29 22.69 -26.06
CA ARG A 340 -25.71 23.24 -27.37
C ARG A 340 -26.63 24.44 -27.24
N ARG A 341 -27.52 24.49 -26.24
CA ARG A 341 -28.40 25.65 -26.00
C ARG A 341 -27.63 26.86 -25.49
N GLN A 342 -26.63 26.66 -24.63
CA GLN A 342 -25.80 27.74 -24.10
C GLN A 342 -24.87 28.38 -25.14
N LEU A 343 -24.45 27.63 -26.17
CA LEU A 343 -23.67 28.17 -27.29
C LEU A 343 -24.52 28.93 -28.32
N GLN A 344 -25.86 28.81 -28.24
CA GLN A 344 -26.81 29.47 -29.13
C GLN A 344 -27.51 30.69 -28.49
N SER A 345 -27.29 30.93 -27.19
CA SER A 345 -27.74 32.09 -26.42
C SER A 345 -26.58 33.04 -26.18
#